data_AF-A0A6L2Q7Q0-F1
#
_entry.id   AF-A0A6L2Q7Q0-F1
#
_cell.length_a   1.000
_cell.length_b   1.000
_cell.length_c   1.000
_cell.angle_alpha   90.00
_cell.angle_beta   90.00
_cell.angle_gamma   90.00
#
_symmetry.space_group_name_H-M   'P 1'
#
loop_
_entity.id
_entity.type
_entity.pdbx_description
1 polymer ?
#
loop_
_entity_poly.entity_id
_entity_poly.type
_entity_poly.pdbx_seq_one_letter_code
_entity_poly.pdbx_strand_id
1 'polypeptide(L)'
;MPCRQRLLRLITQLVLPQQGTCLRCKARPGAFFPEVQYTAADKAQQYSNLFAIVTFGRQADIFPMSGSTIYTAVSPLYLVSKLLGLAPYTLIKTGTVGFPDTTRKSYFGFSTLHNYIMFIYMLGWFIYDLTWEAIYRYPKLSSSSTIPIIIRNITCAGTCLSTLIFSHRGTLREFSSKIALVDHILLGSKASSSYMKTKLILVTQILMLFVFSVFMFIFDLNGIIVDSKSMVKQASWNTGTAVVTIMVMHYLLFVWILKDRFGKLNAQLSAMVVPGLEEETLVSLFSILDPPNKGYYAGEIDFMHGSRLVNTKDPRFLSVSKSKSQEVQYSNINIRALRLAHCILRDTVQSVNSDYGFQILFEISYAFVSFVMFSFFAMGAKNDPSLAECEEGSSCVRVITDFCISCVCIIKILTIAASCHAVSSEISSTSRIVQKLLSPRHISADALSELQLFSQQLWSNDPRFTAFGFFELNLNLCCSVAGTATTYIVVLLQLK
;
A
#
# COMPACT_ATOMS: atom_id res chain seq x y z
N MET A 1 50.26 9.22 -16.32
CA MET A 1 49.04 9.02 -15.49
C MET A 1 48.08 8.03 -16.17
N PRO A 2 48.18 6.71 -15.93
CA PRO A 2 47.38 5.69 -16.61
C PRO A 2 46.13 5.22 -15.81
N CYS A 3 45.87 5.72 -14.60
CA CYS A 3 44.74 5.28 -13.78
C CYS A 3 43.36 5.74 -14.25
N ARG A 4 43.27 6.85 -15.02
CA ARG A 4 41.97 7.42 -15.43
C ARG A 4 41.29 6.62 -16.56
N GLN A 5 42.07 5.94 -17.40
CA GLN A 5 41.54 5.10 -18.49
C GLN A 5 41.10 3.71 -18.02
N ARG A 6 41.65 3.18 -16.92
CA ARG A 6 41.18 1.91 -16.34
C ARG A 6 39.83 2.06 -15.64
N LEU A 7 39.57 3.19 -14.99
CA LEU A 7 38.30 3.43 -14.31
C LEU A 7 37.13 3.66 -15.30
N LEU A 8 37.39 4.32 -16.44
CA LEU A 8 36.36 4.47 -17.48
C LEU A 8 35.99 3.13 -18.14
N ARG A 9 36.95 2.22 -18.37
CA ARG A 9 36.66 0.88 -18.94
C ARG A 9 35.87 -0.02 -17.98
N LEU A 10 36.08 0.10 -16.67
CA LEU A 10 35.31 -0.64 -15.66
C LEU A 10 33.86 -0.16 -15.56
N ILE A 11 33.61 1.14 -15.74
CA ILE A 11 32.26 1.71 -15.71
C ILE A 11 31.49 1.37 -17.01
N THR A 12 32.16 1.30 -18.16
CA THR A 12 31.49 0.91 -19.42
C THR A 12 31.13 -0.58 -19.47
N GLN A 13 31.83 -1.45 -18.72
CA GLN A 13 31.49 -2.88 -18.65
C GLN A 13 30.33 -3.20 -17.68
N LEU A 14 29.96 -2.28 -16.78
CA LEU A 14 28.88 -2.48 -15.81
C LEU A 14 27.50 -1.98 -16.30
N VAL A 15 27.43 -1.27 -17.43
CA VAL A 15 26.20 -0.56 -17.88
C VAL A 15 25.59 -1.11 -19.18
N LEU A 16 26.18 -2.15 -19.79
CA LEU A 16 25.58 -2.82 -20.95
C LEU A 16 24.99 -4.18 -20.57
N PRO A 17 23.71 -4.46 -20.89
CA PRO A 17 23.12 -5.76 -20.62
C PRO A 17 23.78 -6.80 -21.54
N GLN A 18 24.40 -7.82 -20.94
CA GLN A 18 24.80 -9.00 -21.69
C GLN A 18 23.56 -9.68 -22.27
N GLN A 19 23.47 -9.72 -23.59
CA GLN A 19 22.62 -10.67 -24.30
C GLN A 19 23.17 -12.09 -24.05
N GLY A 20 22.67 -12.72 -23.00
CA GLY A 20 22.90 -14.13 -22.70
C GLY A 20 21.98 -15.00 -23.55
N THR A 21 22.57 -15.71 -24.49
CA THR A 21 21.98 -16.80 -25.27
C THR A 21 21.26 -17.83 -24.40
N CYS A 22 20.00 -18.07 -24.75
CA CYS A 22 19.08 -19.01 -24.11
C CYS A 22 19.55 -20.46 -24.28
N LEU A 23 19.98 -21.09 -23.19
CA LEU A 23 20.28 -22.52 -23.12
C LEU A 23 19.01 -23.32 -22.77
N ARG A 24 18.40 -23.84 -23.82
CA ARG A 24 17.62 -25.09 -23.96
C ARG A 24 17.50 -25.95 -22.68
N CYS A 25 16.44 -25.75 -21.90
CA CYS A 25 15.95 -26.75 -20.93
C CYS A 25 14.89 -27.64 -21.59
N LYS A 26 15.19 -28.94 -21.63
CA LYS A 26 14.41 -30.03 -22.22
C LYS A 26 13.36 -30.49 -21.20
N ALA A 27 12.10 -30.11 -21.38
CA ALA A 27 10.98 -30.58 -20.57
C ALA A 27 10.53 -32.00 -21.00
N ARG A 28 10.23 -32.86 -20.03
CA ARG A 28 9.41 -34.08 -20.22
C ARG A 28 7.91 -33.70 -20.21
N PRO A 29 7.05 -34.39 -20.97
CA PRO A 29 5.66 -34.01 -21.19
C PRO A 29 4.72 -34.64 -20.15
N GLY A 30 3.68 -33.90 -19.74
CA GLY A 30 2.55 -34.50 -19.03
C GLY A 30 1.72 -33.54 -18.18
N ALA A 31 1.02 -32.59 -18.80
CA ALA A 31 -0.32 -32.09 -18.41
C ALA A 31 -0.67 -30.89 -19.32
N PHE A 32 -1.57 -31.13 -20.27
CA PHE A 32 -2.12 -30.12 -21.16
C PHE A 32 -3.06 -29.18 -20.38
N PHE A 33 -2.71 -27.90 -20.29
CA PHE A 33 -3.67 -26.80 -20.20
C PHE A 33 -3.39 -25.88 -21.41
N PRO A 34 -4.41 -25.35 -22.09
CA PRO A 34 -4.19 -24.57 -23.30
C PRO A 34 -3.52 -23.25 -22.94
N GLU A 35 -2.35 -23.02 -23.51
CA GLU A 35 -1.66 -21.74 -23.52
C GLU A 35 -2.49 -20.77 -24.38
N VAL A 36 -3.26 -19.90 -23.72
CA VAL A 36 -4.02 -18.85 -24.40
C VAL A 36 -3.03 -17.80 -24.89
N GLN A 37 -2.61 -17.93 -26.15
CA GLN A 37 -1.91 -16.86 -26.86
C GLN A 37 -2.86 -15.68 -27.03
N TYR A 38 -2.64 -14.63 -26.24
CA TYR A 38 -3.33 -13.36 -26.44
C TYR A 38 -3.00 -12.82 -27.82
N THR A 39 -4.05 -12.70 -28.64
CA THR A 39 -3.91 -12.18 -29.99
C THR A 39 -3.63 -10.67 -29.93
N ALA A 40 -2.98 -10.12 -30.96
CA ALA A 40 -2.82 -8.67 -31.09
C ALA A 40 -4.18 -7.92 -31.04
N ALA A 41 -5.28 -8.62 -31.36
CA ALA A 41 -6.65 -8.13 -31.26
C ALA A 41 -7.10 -7.89 -29.81
N ASP A 42 -6.70 -8.73 -28.85
CA ASP A 42 -7.06 -8.54 -27.43
C ASP A 42 -6.35 -7.32 -26.83
N LYS A 43 -5.08 -7.10 -27.21
CA LYS A 43 -4.36 -5.87 -26.86
C LYS A 43 -5.01 -4.65 -27.53
N ALA A 44 -5.39 -4.73 -28.80
CA ALA A 44 -6.07 -3.65 -29.51
C ALA A 44 -7.46 -3.34 -28.91
N GLN A 45 -8.21 -4.35 -28.46
CA GLN A 45 -9.47 -4.21 -27.74
C GLN A 45 -9.27 -3.55 -26.38
N GLN A 46 -8.19 -3.91 -25.66
CA GLN A 46 -7.82 -3.29 -24.39
C GLN A 46 -7.40 -1.81 -24.58
N TYR A 47 -6.62 -1.49 -25.62
CA TYR A 47 -6.28 -0.10 -25.96
C TYR A 47 -7.47 0.70 -26.49
N SER A 48 -8.38 0.09 -27.25
CA SER A 48 -9.63 0.70 -27.70
C SER A 48 -10.57 0.99 -26.52
N ASN A 49 -10.67 0.07 -25.55
CA ASN A 49 -11.40 0.29 -24.31
C ASN A 49 -10.72 1.36 -23.43
N LEU A 50 -9.39 1.42 -23.38
CA LEU A 50 -8.65 2.47 -22.68
C LEU A 50 -8.87 3.84 -23.33
N PHE A 51 -8.86 3.89 -24.67
CA PHE A 51 -9.15 5.10 -25.44
C PHE A 51 -10.61 5.52 -25.27
N ALA A 52 -11.55 4.58 -25.27
CA ALA A 52 -12.96 4.81 -24.97
C ALA A 52 -13.14 5.31 -23.53
N ILE A 53 -12.39 4.80 -22.53
CA ILE A 53 -12.40 5.30 -21.14
C ILE A 53 -11.82 6.73 -21.05
N VAL A 54 -10.77 7.04 -21.79
CA VAL A 54 -10.22 8.42 -21.89
C VAL A 54 -11.22 9.35 -22.57
N THR A 55 -12.00 8.85 -23.54
CA THR A 55 -13.00 9.63 -24.29
C THR A 55 -14.30 9.79 -23.48
N PHE A 56 -14.69 8.76 -22.72
CA PHE A 56 -15.83 8.80 -21.79
C PHE A 56 -15.52 9.65 -20.56
N GLY A 57 -14.27 9.63 -20.09
CA GLY A 57 -13.76 10.58 -19.09
C GLY A 57 -13.91 12.03 -19.55
N ARG A 58 -13.72 12.30 -20.85
CA ARG A 58 -13.98 13.59 -21.50
C ARG A 58 -15.45 13.95 -21.65
N GLN A 59 -16.36 12.98 -21.52
CA GLN A 59 -17.81 13.16 -21.73
C GLN A 59 -18.59 13.15 -20.39
N ALA A 60 -17.98 12.63 -19.32
CA ALA A 60 -18.40 12.84 -17.94
C ALA A 60 -18.14 14.29 -17.44
N ASP A 61 -17.49 15.13 -18.24
CA ASP A 61 -17.16 16.54 -17.96
C ASP A 61 -18.38 17.50 -17.92
N ILE A 62 -19.62 16.99 -18.06
CA ILE A 62 -20.86 17.81 -18.17
C ILE A 62 -21.79 17.67 -16.95
N PHE A 63 -21.36 17.05 -15.84
CA PHE A 63 -22.16 17.04 -14.61
C PHE A 63 -21.58 17.96 -13.52
N PRO A 64 -22.28 19.03 -13.12
CA PRO A 64 -21.82 19.89 -12.05
C PRO A 64 -21.89 19.16 -10.71
N MET A 65 -20.78 18.57 -10.28
CA MET A 65 -20.66 17.98 -8.95
C MET A 65 -20.49 19.09 -7.90
N SER A 66 -21.61 19.57 -7.35
CA SER A 66 -21.64 20.51 -6.21
C SER A 66 -21.25 19.85 -4.86
N GLY A 67 -20.57 18.70 -4.87
CA GLY A 67 -20.24 17.89 -3.68
C GLY A 67 -18.77 17.96 -3.28
N SER A 68 -18.47 17.60 -2.03
CA SER A 68 -17.09 17.43 -1.55
C SER A 68 -16.35 16.41 -2.42
N THR A 69 -15.31 16.84 -3.12
CA THR A 69 -14.46 15.97 -3.93
C THR A 69 -13.35 15.34 -3.09
N ILE A 70 -12.76 14.25 -3.58
CA ILE A 70 -11.57 13.63 -2.98
C ILE A 70 -10.44 14.65 -2.75
N TYR A 71 -10.31 15.65 -3.63
CA TYR A 71 -9.33 16.73 -3.50
C TYR A 71 -9.54 17.54 -2.21
N THR A 72 -10.79 17.79 -1.82
CA THR A 72 -11.10 18.49 -0.55
C THR A 72 -10.69 17.67 0.67
N ALA A 73 -10.73 16.33 0.57
CA ALA A 73 -10.29 15.45 1.66
C ALA A 73 -8.77 15.44 1.82
N VAL A 74 -8.01 15.46 0.71
CA VAL A 74 -6.54 15.45 0.73
C VAL A 74 -5.93 16.86 0.86
N SER A 75 -6.74 17.90 0.74
CA SER A 75 -6.29 19.30 0.80
C SER A 75 -5.43 19.69 2.00
N PRO A 76 -5.68 19.24 3.25
CA PRO A 76 -4.84 19.61 4.39
C PRO A 76 -3.40 19.13 4.19
N LEU A 77 -3.24 17.88 3.77
CA LEU A 77 -1.93 17.27 3.53
C LEU A 77 -1.19 17.93 2.36
N TYR A 78 -1.94 18.31 1.31
CA TYR A 78 -1.38 19.10 0.21
C TYR A 78 -0.87 20.48 0.69
N LEU A 79 -1.58 21.14 1.61
CA LEU A 79 -1.13 22.43 2.16
C LEU A 79 0.18 22.28 2.95
N VAL A 80 0.29 21.26 3.81
CA VAL A 80 1.53 21.01 4.56
C VAL A 80 2.67 20.63 3.61
N SER A 81 2.39 19.83 2.58
CA SER A 81 3.37 19.48 1.55
C SER A 81 3.86 20.68 0.75
N LYS A 82 2.98 21.64 0.48
CA LYS A 82 3.36 22.89 -0.18
C LYS A 82 4.32 23.72 0.68
N LEU A 83 4.08 23.76 2.00
CA LEU A 83 4.96 24.43 2.96
C LEU A 83 6.38 23.82 2.96
N LEU A 84 6.48 22.49 2.94
CA LEU A 84 7.77 21.78 2.91
C LEU A 84 8.42 21.71 1.51
N GLY A 85 7.81 22.29 0.48
CA GLY A 85 8.34 22.23 -0.90
C GLY A 85 8.18 20.87 -1.58
N LEU A 86 7.29 20.01 -1.10
CA LEU A 86 6.96 18.70 -1.70
C LEU A 86 5.89 18.78 -2.78
N ALA A 87 5.06 19.83 -2.78
CA ALA A 87 3.96 19.99 -3.72
C ALA A 87 4.13 21.26 -4.58
N PRO A 88 4.77 21.16 -5.76
CA PRO A 88 5.02 22.32 -6.63
C PRO A 88 3.79 22.82 -7.41
N TYR A 89 2.58 22.29 -7.15
CA TYR A 89 1.39 22.71 -7.89
C TYR A 89 0.79 23.96 -7.30
N THR A 90 0.14 24.74 -8.16
CA THR A 90 -0.82 25.74 -7.73
C THR A 90 -2.19 25.16 -8.01
N LEU A 91 -2.96 24.85 -6.97
CA LEU A 91 -4.37 24.49 -7.15
C LEU A 91 -5.11 25.77 -7.57
N ILE A 92 -5.26 25.99 -8.87
CA ILE A 92 -6.06 27.09 -9.40
C ILE A 92 -7.52 26.71 -9.10
N LYS A 93 -8.12 27.44 -8.16
CA LYS A 93 -9.54 27.33 -7.85
C LYS A 93 -10.31 28.04 -8.97
N THR A 94 -10.52 27.36 -10.10
CA THR A 94 -11.41 27.88 -11.13
C THR A 94 -12.82 27.94 -10.55
N GLY A 95 -13.35 29.16 -10.41
CA GLY A 95 -14.66 29.45 -9.80
C GLY A 95 -15.87 29.01 -10.62
N THR A 96 -15.65 28.28 -11.71
CA THR A 96 -16.66 27.68 -12.57
C THR A 96 -16.43 26.17 -12.59
N VAL A 97 -17.52 25.41 -12.46
CA VAL A 97 -17.62 23.98 -12.12
C VAL A 97 -16.95 23.01 -13.13
N GLY A 98 -16.09 23.50 -14.04
CA GLY A 98 -15.30 22.69 -14.95
C GLY A 98 -13.86 22.49 -14.43
N PHE A 99 -13.34 21.28 -14.61
CA PHE A 99 -11.98 20.86 -14.26
C PHE A 99 -10.91 21.93 -14.52
N PRO A 100 -9.87 22.03 -13.66
CA PRO A 100 -8.79 23.00 -13.84
C PRO A 100 -8.07 22.78 -15.17
N ASP A 101 -8.26 23.74 -16.07
CA ASP A 101 -7.69 23.76 -17.42
C ASP A 101 -6.16 23.71 -17.34
N THR A 102 -5.61 22.65 -17.93
CA THR A 102 -4.21 22.21 -17.85
C THR A 102 -3.25 22.98 -18.74
N THR A 103 -3.75 23.91 -19.54
CA THR A 103 -3.00 24.40 -20.70
C THR A 103 -2.07 25.57 -20.40
N ARG A 104 -2.22 26.27 -19.27
CA ARG A 104 -1.30 27.37 -18.92
C ARG A 104 -0.09 26.86 -18.13
N LYS A 105 0.90 26.34 -18.85
CA LYS A 105 2.26 26.11 -18.34
C LYS A 105 2.83 27.45 -17.86
N SER A 106 2.67 27.76 -16.57
CA SER A 106 3.47 28.81 -15.93
C SER A 106 4.91 28.29 -15.86
N TYR A 107 5.79 28.86 -16.67
CA TYR A 107 7.11 28.31 -16.96
C TYR A 107 8.09 28.32 -15.76
N PHE A 108 7.76 28.95 -14.63
CA PHE A 108 8.56 28.86 -13.41
C PHE A 108 7.74 29.29 -12.17
N GLY A 109 6.90 28.38 -11.66
CA GLY A 109 6.11 28.68 -10.46
C GLY A 109 6.97 28.78 -9.19
N PHE A 110 6.65 29.72 -8.29
CA PHE A 110 7.29 29.89 -6.98
C PHE A 110 7.47 28.57 -6.21
N SER A 111 6.50 27.65 -6.30
CA SER A 111 6.56 26.35 -5.62
C SER A 111 7.61 25.39 -6.19
N THR A 112 7.97 25.52 -7.48
CA THR A 112 9.08 24.77 -8.08
C THR A 112 10.43 25.31 -7.60
N LEU A 113 10.56 26.64 -7.53
CA LEU A 113 11.76 27.28 -6.96
C LEU A 113 11.95 26.88 -5.49
N HIS A 114 10.87 26.89 -4.69
CA HIS A 114 10.90 26.46 -3.29
C HIS A 114 11.39 25.02 -3.12
N ASN A 115 10.93 24.09 -3.96
CA ASN A 115 11.41 22.70 -3.97
C ASN A 115 12.93 22.61 -4.24
N TYR A 116 13.46 23.37 -5.20
CA TYR A 116 14.90 23.40 -5.46
C TYR A 116 15.71 24.03 -4.32
N ILE A 117 15.19 25.09 -3.69
CA ILE A 117 15.82 25.71 -2.51
C ILE A 117 15.88 24.68 -1.37
N MET A 118 14.78 23.98 -1.09
CA MET A 118 14.75 22.92 -0.08
C MET A 118 15.70 21.77 -0.42
N PHE A 119 15.82 21.38 -1.68
CA PHE A 119 16.78 20.38 -2.12
C PHE A 119 18.23 20.80 -1.86
N ILE A 120 18.61 22.01 -2.27
CA ILE A 120 19.98 22.53 -2.06
C ILE A 120 20.27 22.68 -0.56
N TYR A 121 19.29 23.15 0.22
CA TYR A 121 19.39 23.25 1.67
C TYR A 121 19.64 21.88 2.31
N MET A 122 18.85 20.86 1.97
CA MET A 122 19.01 19.51 2.51
C MET A 122 20.33 18.85 2.09
N LEU A 123 20.77 19.08 0.84
CA LEU A 123 22.07 18.59 0.36
C LEU A 123 23.24 19.26 1.09
N GLY A 124 23.19 20.59 1.23
CA GLY A 124 24.19 21.35 1.97
C GLY A 124 24.26 20.94 3.44
N TRP A 125 23.10 20.75 4.08
CA TRP A 125 23.03 20.22 5.44
C TRP A 125 23.65 18.83 5.55
N PHE A 126 23.34 17.91 4.64
CA PHE A 126 23.90 16.56 4.70
C PHE A 126 25.43 16.57 4.60
N ILE A 127 26.00 17.39 3.69
CA ILE A 127 27.45 17.56 3.57
C ILE A 127 28.03 18.15 4.86
N TYR A 128 27.37 19.16 5.43
CA TYR A 128 27.78 19.76 6.70
C TYR A 128 27.75 18.75 7.84
N ASP A 129 26.67 17.98 8.00
CA ASP A 129 26.52 16.99 9.07
C ASP A 129 27.55 15.88 8.94
N LEU A 130 27.76 15.34 7.73
CA LEU A 130 28.77 14.31 7.49
C LEU A 130 30.18 14.82 7.79
N THR A 131 30.50 16.06 7.40
CA THR A 131 31.80 16.68 7.66
C THR A 131 32.00 16.94 9.16
N TRP A 132 30.96 17.43 9.84
CA TRP A 132 30.98 17.66 11.28
C TRP A 132 31.22 16.37 12.07
N GLU A 133 30.45 15.32 11.75
CA GLU A 133 30.57 13.99 12.36
C GLU A 133 31.97 13.40 12.11
N ALA A 134 32.50 13.53 10.90
CA ALA A 134 33.83 13.04 10.54
C ALA A 134 34.97 13.73 11.29
N ILE A 135 34.89 15.05 11.49
CA ILE A 135 35.96 15.83 12.14
C ILE A 135 35.88 15.69 13.67
N TYR A 136 34.69 15.81 14.25
CA TYR A 136 34.55 16.00 15.70
C TYR A 136 34.13 14.74 16.46
N ARG A 137 33.36 13.83 15.83
CA ARG A 137 32.77 12.68 16.52
C ARG A 137 33.47 11.36 16.21
N TYR A 138 33.73 11.06 14.94
CA TYR A 138 34.32 9.77 14.53
C TYR A 138 35.69 9.48 15.15
N PRO A 139 36.61 10.45 15.36
CA PRO A 139 37.88 10.17 16.02
C PRO A 139 37.75 9.69 17.48
N LYS A 140 36.60 9.94 18.11
CA LYS A 140 36.32 9.55 19.51
C LYS A 140 35.52 8.26 19.63
N LEU A 141 34.96 7.75 18.52
CA LEU A 141 34.07 6.60 18.52
C LEU A 141 34.80 5.33 18.07
N SER A 142 34.40 4.19 18.63
CA SER A 142 34.82 2.88 18.13
C SER A 142 34.34 2.67 16.70
N SER A 143 35.09 1.88 15.92
CA SER A 143 34.72 1.47 14.56
C SER A 143 33.35 0.77 14.51
N SER A 144 33.01 0.03 15.56
CA SER A 144 31.71 -0.67 15.70
C SER A 144 30.52 0.29 15.76
N SER A 145 30.72 1.51 16.30
CA SER A 145 29.67 2.54 16.39
C SER A 145 29.66 3.49 15.19
N THR A 146 30.81 3.69 14.56
CA THR A 146 30.97 4.63 13.44
C THR A 146 30.25 4.15 12.17
N ILE A 147 30.33 2.86 11.84
CA ILE A 147 29.72 2.30 10.62
C ILE A 147 28.18 2.47 10.63
N PRO A 148 27.44 2.07 11.68
CA PRO A 148 25.99 2.29 11.75
C PRO A 148 25.58 3.75 11.62
N ILE A 149 26.35 4.68 12.22
CA ILE A 149 26.08 6.13 12.11
C ILE A 149 26.18 6.60 10.66
N ILE A 150 27.23 6.18 9.94
CA ILE A 150 27.42 6.54 8.53
C ILE A 150 26.26 6.01 7.69
N ILE A 151 25.91 4.72 7.84
CA ILE A 151 24.82 4.09 7.09
C ILE A 151 23.48 4.77 7.40
N ARG A 152 23.22 5.09 8.67
CA ARG A 152 22.01 5.82 9.09
C ARG A 152 21.92 7.19 8.44
N ASN A 153 23.01 7.95 8.42
CA ASN A 153 23.02 9.28 7.83
C ASN A 153 22.85 9.22 6.31
N ILE A 154 23.51 8.27 5.63
CA ILE A 154 23.34 8.05 4.18
C ILE A 154 21.91 7.66 3.85
N THR A 155 21.31 6.74 4.62
CA THR A 155 19.93 6.30 4.37
C THR A 155 18.92 7.42 4.62
N CYS A 156 19.07 8.19 5.70
CA CYS A 156 18.25 9.37 6.00
C CYS A 156 18.31 10.43 4.88
N ALA A 157 19.54 10.78 4.45
CA ALA A 157 19.75 11.73 3.35
C ALA A 157 19.20 11.19 2.03
N GLY A 158 19.39 9.88 1.77
CA GLY A 158 18.79 9.19 0.64
C GLY A 158 17.28 9.34 0.61
N THR A 159 16.59 9.13 1.73
CA THR A 159 15.13 9.32 1.83
C THR A 159 14.75 10.78 1.58
N CYS A 160 15.43 11.75 2.21
CA CYS A 160 15.12 13.18 2.05
C CYS A 160 15.32 13.66 0.60
N LEU A 161 16.48 13.37 0.03
CA LEU A 161 16.85 13.81 -1.32
C LEU A 161 15.98 13.11 -2.37
N SER A 162 15.73 11.81 -2.24
CA SER A 162 14.83 11.10 -3.15
C SER A 162 13.40 11.65 -3.10
N THR A 163 12.90 11.97 -1.91
CA THR A 163 11.58 12.61 -1.74
C THR A 163 11.50 13.97 -2.44
N LEU A 164 12.57 14.77 -2.36
CA LEU A 164 12.62 16.09 -3.01
C LEU A 164 12.83 16.01 -4.53
N ILE A 165 13.63 15.05 -5.01
CA ILE A 165 13.88 14.81 -6.45
C ILE A 165 12.63 14.24 -7.12
N PHE A 166 12.07 13.19 -6.55
CA PHE A 166 10.88 12.52 -7.06
C PHE A 166 9.59 13.19 -6.58
N SER A 167 9.68 14.39 -5.99
CA SER A 167 8.53 15.17 -5.52
C SER A 167 7.45 15.13 -6.59
N HIS A 168 6.34 14.48 -6.24
CA HIS A 168 5.47 13.79 -7.18
C HIS A 168 4.73 14.75 -8.11
N ARG A 169 5.41 15.13 -9.21
CA ARG A 169 5.04 15.88 -10.45
C ARG A 169 3.54 15.93 -10.80
N GLY A 170 2.83 14.85 -10.52
CA GLY A 170 1.42 14.70 -10.87
C GLY A 170 0.71 13.54 -10.17
N THR A 171 1.43 12.70 -9.42
CA THR A 171 0.88 11.49 -8.81
C THR A 171 -0.37 11.76 -7.99
N LEU A 172 -0.38 12.76 -7.12
CA LEU A 172 -1.56 13.03 -6.29
C LEU A 172 -2.79 13.37 -7.13
N ARG A 173 -2.60 14.12 -8.23
CA ARG A 173 -3.68 14.49 -9.15
C ARG A 173 -4.15 13.27 -9.93
N GLU A 174 -3.22 12.51 -10.48
CA GLU A 174 -3.51 11.28 -11.24
C GLU A 174 -4.23 10.26 -10.35
N PHE A 175 -3.68 9.98 -9.17
CA PHE A 175 -4.29 9.15 -8.13
C PHE A 175 -5.70 9.62 -7.79
N SER A 176 -5.87 10.91 -7.47
CA SER A 176 -7.18 11.47 -7.13
C SER A 176 -8.18 11.33 -8.29
N SER A 177 -7.74 11.49 -9.54
CA SER A 177 -8.60 11.31 -10.71
C SER A 177 -9.01 9.85 -10.93
N LYS A 178 -8.07 8.90 -10.78
CA LYS A 178 -8.32 7.46 -10.87
C LYS A 178 -9.28 7.00 -9.77
N ILE A 179 -9.06 7.44 -8.53
CA ILE A 179 -9.94 7.11 -7.41
C ILE A 179 -11.32 7.77 -7.55
N ALA A 180 -11.40 9.02 -8.04
CA ALA A 180 -12.70 9.66 -8.28
C ALA A 180 -13.54 8.88 -9.31
N LEU A 181 -12.91 8.34 -10.36
CA LEU A 181 -13.57 7.48 -11.35
C LEU A 181 -14.05 6.17 -10.70
N VAL A 182 -13.24 5.55 -9.86
CA VAL A 182 -13.63 4.34 -9.10
C VAL A 182 -14.79 4.65 -8.14
N ASP A 183 -14.77 5.81 -7.48
CA ASP A 183 -15.82 6.21 -6.54
C ASP A 183 -17.15 6.48 -7.23
N HIS A 184 -17.12 6.98 -8.46
CA HIS A 184 -18.32 7.07 -9.28
C HIS A 184 -18.95 5.69 -9.53
N ILE A 185 -18.12 4.66 -9.76
CA ILE A 185 -18.57 3.28 -9.97
C ILE A 185 -19.07 2.64 -8.67
N LEU A 186 -18.30 2.76 -7.58
CA LEU A 186 -18.55 2.02 -6.34
C LEU A 186 -19.54 2.70 -5.38
N LEU A 187 -19.51 4.03 -5.27
CA LEU A 187 -20.19 4.77 -4.19
C LEU A 187 -21.37 5.61 -4.67
N GLY A 188 -21.39 6.01 -5.95
CA GLY A 188 -22.40 6.92 -6.49
C GLY A 188 -22.53 8.19 -5.62
N SER A 189 -23.75 8.54 -5.22
CA SER A 189 -24.03 9.73 -4.41
C SER A 189 -23.51 9.68 -2.96
N LYS A 190 -23.15 8.51 -2.44
CA LYS A 190 -22.69 8.34 -1.05
C LYS A 190 -21.20 8.68 -0.84
N ALA A 191 -20.47 9.04 -1.89
CA ALA A 191 -19.03 9.30 -1.83
C ALA A 191 -18.66 10.46 -0.87
N SER A 192 -19.49 11.50 -0.79
CA SER A 192 -19.25 12.72 0.00
C SER A 192 -19.00 12.46 1.49
N SER A 193 -19.79 11.54 2.09
CA SER A 193 -19.67 11.16 3.50
C SER A 193 -18.35 10.43 3.78
N SER A 194 -17.92 9.57 2.86
CA SER A 194 -16.64 8.87 2.97
C SER A 194 -15.46 9.86 2.99
N TYR A 195 -15.51 10.89 2.16
CA TYR A 195 -14.45 11.91 2.08
C TYR A 195 -14.33 12.76 3.35
N MET A 196 -15.44 13.07 4.01
CA MET A 196 -15.40 13.81 5.28
C MET A 196 -14.72 13.01 6.39
N LYS A 197 -14.98 11.70 6.46
CA LYS A 197 -14.29 10.81 7.41
C LYS A 197 -12.78 10.76 7.13
N THR A 198 -12.40 10.58 5.87
CA THR A 198 -10.97 10.58 5.47
C THR A 198 -10.30 11.90 5.81
N LYS A 199 -10.95 13.04 5.54
CA LYS A 199 -10.44 14.37 5.88
C LYS A 199 -10.21 14.53 7.38
N LEU A 200 -11.17 14.10 8.21
CA LEU A 200 -11.07 14.19 9.65
C LEU A 200 -9.88 13.38 10.17
N ILE A 201 -9.77 12.11 9.75
CA ILE A 201 -8.66 11.23 10.12
C ILE A 201 -7.31 11.87 9.75
N LEU A 202 -7.21 12.40 8.53
CA LEU A 202 -6.00 13.05 8.04
C LEU A 202 -5.60 14.28 8.87
N VAL A 203 -6.56 15.16 9.19
CA VAL A 203 -6.32 16.34 10.01
C VAL A 203 -5.87 15.93 11.42
N THR A 204 -6.52 14.94 12.03
CA THR A 204 -6.14 14.42 13.34
C THR A 204 -4.72 13.86 13.31
N GLN A 205 -4.34 13.11 12.27
CA GLN A 205 -3.00 12.55 12.16
C GLN A 205 -1.92 13.62 11.95
N ILE A 206 -2.17 14.63 11.09
CA ILE A 206 -1.26 15.76 10.90
C ILE A 206 -1.07 16.51 12.23
N LEU A 207 -2.15 16.73 12.98
CA LEU A 207 -2.08 17.38 14.29
C LEU A 207 -1.28 16.56 15.30
N MET A 208 -1.53 15.25 15.39
CA MET A 208 -0.78 14.36 16.28
C MET A 208 0.71 14.34 15.94
N LEU A 209 1.06 14.30 14.65
CA LEU A 209 2.44 14.36 14.20
C LEU A 209 3.09 15.70 14.55
N PHE A 210 2.38 16.81 14.35
CA PHE A 210 2.88 18.13 14.71
C PHE A 210 3.17 18.24 16.21
N VAL A 211 2.23 17.79 17.06
CA VAL A 211 2.40 17.76 18.52
C VAL A 211 3.58 16.88 18.90
N PHE A 212 3.71 15.69 18.30
CA PHE A 212 4.83 14.79 18.53
C PHE A 212 6.18 15.41 18.12
N SER A 213 6.26 16.05 16.96
CA SER A 213 7.48 16.73 16.50
C SER A 213 7.86 17.90 17.40
N VAL A 214 6.89 18.70 17.86
CA VAL A 214 7.15 19.79 18.81
C VAL A 214 7.63 19.24 20.16
N PHE A 215 7.02 18.16 20.65
CA PHE A 215 7.43 17.51 21.88
C PHE A 215 8.87 16.99 21.79
N MET A 216 9.21 16.26 20.73
CA MET A 216 10.57 15.78 20.48
C MET A 216 11.57 16.94 20.39
N PHE A 217 11.20 18.03 19.70
CA PHE A 217 12.06 19.21 19.59
C PHE A 217 12.35 19.86 20.94
N ILE A 218 11.32 20.06 21.77
CA ILE A 218 11.48 20.63 23.13
C ILE A 218 12.34 19.70 23.98
N PHE A 219 12.13 18.39 23.88
CA PHE A 219 12.90 17.41 24.62
C PHE A 219 14.39 17.45 24.24
N ASP A 220 14.69 17.50 22.94
CA ASP A 220 16.06 17.61 22.44
C ASP A 220 16.73 18.93 22.85
N LEU A 221 15.98 20.04 22.90
CA LEU A 221 16.50 21.33 23.37
C LEU A 221 16.86 21.31 24.86
N ASN A 222 16.11 20.59 25.69
CA ASN A 222 16.38 20.50 27.13
C ASN A 222 17.63 19.67 27.45
N GLY A 223 18.07 18.79 26.53
CA GLY A 223 19.24 17.94 26.72
C GLY A 223 20.57 18.55 26.25
N ILE A 224 20.53 19.67 25.52
CA ILE A 224 21.71 20.24 24.84
C ILE A 224 22.07 21.59 25.45
N ILE A 225 23.32 21.73 25.90
CA ILE A 225 23.91 23.05 26.19
C ILE A 225 23.92 23.84 24.88
N VAL A 226 23.21 24.97 24.86
CA VAL A 226 22.85 25.70 23.64
C VAL A 226 24.08 26.36 23.00
N ASP A 227 24.86 25.62 22.22
CA ASP A 227 25.76 26.19 21.22
C ASP A 227 24.99 26.42 19.91
N SER A 228 25.20 27.60 19.32
CA SER A 228 24.73 28.01 18.00
C SER A 228 24.90 26.93 16.91
N LYS A 229 26.03 26.20 16.92
CA LYS A 229 26.32 25.13 15.95
C LYS A 229 25.40 23.92 16.12
N SER A 230 25.06 23.59 17.35
CA SER A 230 24.15 22.50 17.66
C SER A 230 22.72 22.82 17.21
N MET A 231 22.29 24.08 17.38
CA MET A 231 20.96 24.52 16.93
C MET A 231 20.75 24.37 15.43
N VAL A 232 21.74 24.75 14.61
CA VAL A 232 21.64 24.64 13.13
C VAL A 232 21.53 23.18 12.70
N LYS A 233 22.34 22.30 13.32
CA LYS A 233 22.29 20.85 13.07
C LYS A 233 20.91 20.28 13.42
N GLN A 234 20.39 20.63 14.59
CA GLN A 234 19.10 20.14 15.09
C GLN A 234 17.93 20.63 14.24
N ALA A 235 17.88 21.92 13.89
CA ALA A 235 16.83 22.49 13.06
C ALA A 235 16.74 21.80 11.68
N SER A 236 17.90 21.49 11.10
CA SER A 236 17.99 20.83 9.80
C SER A 236 17.58 19.35 9.87
N TRP A 237 17.98 18.64 10.93
CA TRP A 237 17.53 17.27 11.19
C TRP A 237 15.99 17.19 11.35
N ASN A 238 15.40 18.15 12.07
CA ASN A 238 13.95 18.22 12.23
C ASN A 238 13.24 18.52 10.92
N THR A 239 13.82 19.37 10.08
CA THR A 239 13.28 19.67 8.75
C THR A 239 13.31 18.42 7.87
N GLY A 240 14.42 17.67 7.85
CA GLY A 240 14.51 16.40 7.14
C GLY A 240 13.51 15.36 7.65
N THR A 241 13.41 15.22 8.97
CA THR A 241 12.45 14.31 9.61
C THR A 241 11.00 14.67 9.25
N ALA A 242 10.66 15.96 9.21
CA ALA A 242 9.34 16.42 8.79
C ALA A 242 9.06 16.07 7.32
N VAL A 243 10.02 16.30 6.41
CA VAL A 243 9.89 15.94 4.98
C VAL A 243 9.62 14.45 4.80
N VAL A 244 10.41 13.60 5.46
CA VAL A 244 10.26 12.14 5.41
C VAL A 244 8.93 11.69 6.01
N THR A 245 8.53 12.27 7.14
CA THR A 245 7.26 11.91 7.80
C THR A 245 6.07 12.25 6.91
N ILE A 246 6.06 13.41 6.25
CA ILE A 246 5.01 13.75 5.30
C ILE A 246 4.98 12.79 4.11
N MET A 247 6.15 12.39 3.59
CA MET A 247 6.23 11.39 2.53
C MET A 247 5.62 10.04 2.94
N VAL A 248 5.96 9.54 4.13
CA VAL A 248 5.36 8.29 4.66
C VAL A 248 3.85 8.45 4.83
N MET A 249 3.39 9.61 5.31
CA MET A 249 1.97 9.91 5.44
C MET A 249 1.23 9.94 4.11
N HIS A 250 1.83 10.49 3.05
CA HIS A 250 1.27 10.42 1.69
C HIS A 250 1.09 8.98 1.24
N TYR A 251 2.16 8.19 1.41
CA TYR A 251 2.15 6.79 1.03
C TYR A 251 1.05 6.02 1.78
N LEU A 252 1.00 6.13 3.11
CA LEU A 252 -0.01 5.46 3.93
C LEU A 252 -1.44 5.90 3.60
N LEU A 253 -1.65 7.18 3.31
CA LEU A 253 -2.96 7.68 2.87
C LEU A 253 -3.41 6.99 1.58
N PHE A 254 -2.53 6.88 0.58
CA PHE A 254 -2.85 6.21 -0.68
C PHE A 254 -3.16 4.73 -0.47
N VAL A 255 -2.34 4.05 0.32
CA VAL A 255 -2.54 2.63 0.68
C VAL A 255 -3.89 2.43 1.39
N TRP A 256 -4.25 3.28 2.35
CA TRP A 256 -5.53 3.16 3.06
C TRP A 256 -6.74 3.50 2.19
N ILE A 257 -6.65 4.50 1.31
CA ILE A 257 -7.71 4.78 0.35
C ILE A 257 -7.92 3.55 -0.55
N LEU A 258 -6.84 2.96 -1.07
CA LEU A 258 -6.89 1.74 -1.87
C LEU A 258 -7.54 0.59 -1.08
N LYS A 259 -7.15 0.39 0.20
CA LYS A 259 -7.77 -0.62 1.09
C LYS A 259 -9.29 -0.46 1.14
N ASP A 260 -9.75 0.75 1.44
CA ASP A 260 -11.18 1.03 1.57
C ASP A 260 -11.93 0.79 0.25
N ARG A 261 -11.32 1.12 -0.90
CA ARG A 261 -11.94 0.88 -2.21
C ARG A 261 -11.98 -0.59 -2.60
N PHE A 262 -10.91 -1.35 -2.36
CA PHE A 262 -10.94 -2.80 -2.56
C PHE A 262 -11.95 -3.46 -1.62
N GLY A 263 -12.04 -3.04 -0.36
CA GLY A 263 -13.06 -3.54 0.58
C GLY A 263 -14.50 -3.26 0.10
N LYS A 264 -14.77 -2.08 -0.46
CA LYS A 264 -16.08 -1.75 -1.05
C LYS A 264 -16.38 -2.55 -2.31
N LEU A 265 -15.39 -2.73 -3.19
CA LEU A 265 -15.49 -3.60 -4.35
C LEU A 265 -15.84 -5.03 -3.92
N ASN A 266 -15.14 -5.57 -2.91
CA ASN A 266 -15.37 -6.89 -2.34
C ASN A 266 -16.77 -7.01 -1.72
N ALA A 267 -17.24 -5.98 -1.02
CA ALA A 267 -18.59 -5.97 -0.46
C ALA A 267 -19.67 -6.03 -1.56
N GLN A 268 -19.49 -5.30 -2.67
CA GLN A 268 -20.41 -5.35 -3.81
C GLN A 268 -20.37 -6.70 -4.52
N LEU A 269 -19.18 -7.26 -4.77
CA LEU A 269 -19.04 -8.60 -5.35
C LEU A 269 -19.62 -9.69 -4.43
N SER A 270 -19.41 -9.57 -3.12
CA SER A 270 -19.96 -10.53 -2.14
C SER A 270 -21.47 -10.43 -2.04
N ALA A 271 -22.05 -9.23 -2.15
CA ALA A 271 -23.50 -9.07 -2.25
C ALA A 271 -24.08 -9.72 -3.52
N MET A 272 -23.25 -9.96 -4.55
CA MET A 272 -23.66 -10.71 -5.74
C MET A 272 -23.68 -12.23 -5.50
N VAL A 273 -22.91 -12.73 -4.52
CA VAL A 273 -22.90 -14.15 -4.16
C VAL A 273 -24.22 -14.44 -3.44
N VAL A 274 -25.12 -15.18 -4.09
CA VAL A 274 -26.44 -15.52 -3.55
C VAL A 274 -26.26 -16.24 -2.19
N PRO A 275 -26.78 -15.71 -1.08
CA PRO A 275 -26.52 -16.27 0.26
C PRO A 275 -27.12 -17.67 0.54
N GLY A 276 -27.88 -18.27 -0.38
CA GLY A 276 -28.62 -19.51 -0.12
C GLY A 276 -28.15 -20.75 -0.91
N LEU A 277 -27.29 -20.58 -1.92
CA LEU A 277 -27.01 -21.69 -2.84
C LEU A 277 -26.03 -22.71 -2.22
N GLU A 278 -25.02 -22.28 -1.46
CA GLU A 278 -24.05 -23.23 -0.86
C GLU A 278 -24.73 -24.18 0.14
N GLU A 279 -25.71 -23.70 0.92
CA GLU A 279 -26.43 -24.51 1.92
C GLU A 279 -27.44 -25.48 1.28
N GLU A 280 -28.24 -25.04 0.29
CA GLU A 280 -29.11 -25.95 -0.47
C GLU A 280 -28.33 -26.97 -1.29
N THR A 281 -27.21 -26.56 -1.91
CA THR A 281 -26.39 -27.48 -2.71
C THR A 281 -25.71 -28.51 -1.82
N LEU A 282 -25.14 -28.12 -0.66
CA LEU A 282 -24.56 -29.06 0.31
C LEU A 282 -25.60 -30.01 0.91
N VAL A 283 -26.77 -29.50 1.30
CA VAL A 283 -27.86 -30.34 1.83
C VAL A 283 -28.35 -31.33 0.77
N SER A 284 -28.48 -30.90 -0.49
CA SER A 284 -28.81 -31.81 -1.60
C SER A 284 -27.72 -32.85 -1.85
N LEU A 285 -26.44 -32.47 -1.79
CA LEU A 285 -25.31 -33.38 -1.99
C LEU A 285 -25.18 -34.38 -0.85
N PHE A 286 -25.39 -33.94 0.40
CA PHE A 286 -25.46 -34.83 1.57
C PHE A 286 -26.63 -35.79 1.46
N SER A 287 -27.80 -35.36 0.99
CA SER A 287 -28.95 -36.25 0.77
C SER A 287 -28.73 -37.29 -0.34
N ILE A 288 -27.81 -37.02 -1.29
CA ILE A 288 -27.40 -37.96 -2.34
C ILE A 288 -26.28 -38.89 -1.84
N LEU A 289 -25.42 -38.40 -0.95
CA LEU A 289 -24.32 -39.15 -0.35
C LEU A 289 -24.74 -40.03 0.83
N ASP A 290 -25.89 -39.76 1.45
CA ASP A 290 -26.52 -40.71 2.37
C ASP A 290 -27.01 -41.92 1.56
N PRO A 291 -26.38 -43.10 1.67
CA PRO A 291 -26.87 -44.28 0.99
C PRO A 291 -28.26 -44.61 1.56
N PRO A 292 -29.22 -45.07 0.72
CA PRO A 292 -30.47 -45.58 1.23
C PRO A 292 -30.12 -46.80 2.08
N ASN A 293 -30.17 -46.65 3.40
CA ASN A 293 -30.08 -47.74 4.34
C ASN A 293 -31.37 -48.56 4.21
N LYS A 294 -31.45 -49.32 3.11
CA LYS A 294 -32.47 -50.35 2.89
C LYS A 294 -32.13 -51.51 3.80
N GLY A 295 -32.82 -51.54 4.94
CA GLY A 295 -33.09 -52.79 5.62
C GLY A 295 -33.97 -53.70 4.75
N TYR A 296 -33.57 -54.96 4.69
CA TYR A 296 -34.34 -56.17 4.35
C TYR A 296 -33.43 -57.33 4.81
N TYR A 297 -33.74 -58.29 5.68
CA TYR A 297 -34.93 -58.91 6.29
C TYR A 297 -34.60 -59.22 7.78
N ALA A 298 -35.47 -59.56 8.75
CA ALA A 298 -36.53 -60.59 8.75
C ALA A 298 -37.38 -60.56 10.05
N GLY A 299 -38.61 -61.10 9.97
CA GLY A 299 -39.41 -61.65 11.10
C GLY A 299 -40.26 -60.62 11.86
N GLU A 300 -41.55 -60.46 11.59
CA GLU A 300 -42.67 -61.30 12.06
C GLU A 300 -42.77 -61.35 13.60
N ILE A 301 -43.72 -60.58 14.16
CA ILE A 301 -44.66 -61.02 15.21
C ILE A 301 -45.85 -60.03 15.21
N ASP A 302 -47.00 -60.64 15.02
CA ASP A 302 -48.37 -60.15 15.09
C ASP A 302 -48.73 -59.68 16.51
N PHE A 303 -49.51 -58.60 16.66
CA PHE A 303 -50.54 -58.49 17.70
C PHE A 303 -51.44 -57.28 17.49
N MET A 304 -52.73 -57.58 17.31
CA MET A 304 -53.87 -56.68 17.29
C MET A 304 -53.96 -55.72 18.49
N HIS A 305 -54.33 -54.45 18.26
CA HIS A 305 -55.58 -53.88 18.79
C HIS A 305 -55.86 -52.45 18.28
N GLY A 306 -57.10 -52.22 17.82
CA GLY A 306 -57.87 -51.05 18.24
C GLY A 306 -57.85 -49.77 17.40
N SER A 307 -58.79 -49.68 16.46
CA SER A 307 -59.74 -48.56 16.29
C SER A 307 -59.25 -47.10 16.25
N ARG A 308 -59.36 -46.46 15.07
CA ARG A 308 -60.36 -45.39 14.77
C ARG A 308 -60.05 -44.66 13.46
N LEU A 309 -61.00 -44.80 12.53
CA LEU A 309 -61.64 -43.75 11.72
C LEU A 309 -60.95 -42.37 11.70
N VAL A 310 -60.29 -42.00 10.59
CA VAL A 310 -60.44 -40.66 9.97
C VAL A 310 -60.36 -40.82 8.45
N ASN A 311 -61.49 -40.55 7.82
CA ASN A 311 -61.71 -40.41 6.40
C ASN A 311 -61.20 -39.02 5.95
N THR A 312 -60.88 -38.92 4.66
CA THR A 312 -60.91 -37.73 3.79
C THR A 312 -59.59 -37.05 3.37
N LYS A 313 -59.37 -37.18 2.05
CA LYS A 313 -59.11 -36.13 1.05
C LYS A 313 -57.68 -35.64 0.83
N ASP A 314 -57.22 -36.07 -0.33
CA ASP A 314 -56.39 -35.41 -1.34
C ASP A 314 -54.93 -35.07 -1.00
N PRO A 315 -53.99 -35.52 -1.85
CA PRO A 315 -52.65 -34.98 -1.85
C PRO A 315 -52.75 -33.56 -2.40
N ARG A 316 -52.78 -32.57 -1.50
CA ARG A 316 -52.35 -31.23 -1.86
C ARG A 316 -50.89 -31.35 -2.28
N PHE A 317 -50.70 -31.49 -3.59
CA PHE A 317 -49.58 -30.92 -4.30
C PHE A 317 -49.38 -29.53 -3.71
N LEU A 318 -48.42 -29.40 -2.80
CA LEU A 318 -47.88 -28.10 -2.45
C LEU A 318 -47.34 -27.56 -3.76
N SER A 319 -48.11 -26.64 -4.32
CA SER A 319 -47.76 -25.81 -5.45
C SER A 319 -46.51 -25.01 -5.06
N VAL A 320 -45.33 -25.63 -5.19
CA VAL A 320 -44.03 -24.99 -5.26
C VAL A 320 -43.92 -24.34 -6.65
N SER A 321 -44.87 -23.47 -6.98
CA SER A 321 -44.90 -22.72 -8.24
C SER A 321 -45.08 -21.22 -8.03
N LYS A 322 -44.92 -20.76 -6.78
CA LYS A 322 -44.89 -19.33 -6.43
C LYS A 322 -43.76 -18.94 -5.48
N SER A 323 -42.69 -19.74 -5.41
CA SER A 323 -41.39 -19.11 -5.19
C SER A 323 -41.06 -18.46 -6.53
N LYS A 324 -41.44 -17.18 -6.66
CA LYS A 324 -40.88 -16.30 -7.68
C LYS A 324 -39.39 -16.60 -7.68
N SER A 325 -38.92 -17.23 -8.74
CA SER A 325 -37.55 -17.15 -9.17
C SER A 325 -37.22 -15.68 -9.22
N GLN A 326 -36.72 -15.18 -8.09
CA GLN A 326 -35.94 -13.98 -8.02
C GLN A 326 -34.66 -14.37 -8.75
N GLU A 327 -34.77 -14.52 -10.08
CA GLU A 327 -33.66 -14.46 -11.00
C GLU A 327 -33.03 -13.13 -10.66
N VAL A 328 -32.00 -13.19 -9.83
CA VAL A 328 -31.11 -12.07 -9.64
C VAL A 328 -30.35 -12.00 -10.94
N GLN A 329 -31.01 -11.43 -11.94
CA GLN A 329 -30.47 -11.15 -13.25
C GLN A 329 -29.49 -10.00 -13.03
N TYR A 330 -28.33 -10.33 -12.47
CA TYR A 330 -27.23 -9.41 -12.32
C TYR A 330 -26.91 -8.90 -13.71
N SER A 331 -27.08 -7.61 -13.93
CA SER A 331 -26.82 -7.04 -15.24
C SER A 331 -25.33 -7.18 -15.53
N ASN A 332 -24.99 -7.71 -16.71
CA ASN A 332 -23.61 -7.83 -17.19
C ASN A 332 -22.85 -6.49 -17.06
N ILE A 333 -23.58 -5.38 -17.15
CA ILE A 333 -23.11 -4.01 -16.97
C ILE A 333 -22.48 -3.80 -15.59
N ASN A 334 -23.07 -4.32 -14.53
CA ASN A 334 -22.56 -4.18 -13.16
C ASN A 334 -21.24 -4.94 -12.98
N ILE A 335 -21.18 -6.20 -13.44
CA ILE A 335 -19.94 -7.01 -13.36
C ILE A 335 -18.82 -6.34 -14.17
N ARG A 336 -19.14 -5.84 -15.37
CA ARG A 336 -18.20 -5.10 -16.20
C ARG A 336 -17.68 -3.84 -15.50
N ALA A 337 -18.55 -3.09 -14.83
CA ALA A 337 -18.18 -1.89 -14.09
C ALA A 337 -17.25 -2.23 -12.91
N LEU A 338 -17.53 -3.29 -12.15
CA LEU A 338 -16.67 -3.75 -11.05
C LEU A 338 -15.30 -4.24 -11.54
N ARG A 339 -15.26 -4.96 -12.67
CA ARG A 339 -14.01 -5.35 -13.32
C ARG A 339 -13.17 -4.14 -13.72
N LEU A 340 -13.80 -3.11 -14.30
CA LEU A 340 -13.12 -1.85 -14.66
C LEU A 340 -12.60 -1.12 -13.42
N ALA A 341 -13.40 -1.04 -12.34
CA ALA A 341 -12.96 -0.46 -11.08
C ALA A 341 -11.74 -1.19 -10.50
N HIS A 342 -11.75 -2.53 -10.52
CA HIS A 342 -10.60 -3.34 -10.11
C HIS A 342 -9.36 -3.03 -10.95
N CYS A 343 -9.49 -2.94 -12.29
CA CYS A 343 -8.39 -2.60 -13.18
C CYS A 343 -7.78 -1.23 -12.84
N ILE A 344 -8.62 -0.20 -12.64
CA ILE A 344 -8.14 1.14 -12.28
C ILE A 344 -7.46 1.14 -10.91
N LEU A 345 -8.01 0.44 -9.91
CA LEU A 345 -7.39 0.32 -8.58
C LEU A 345 -6.04 -0.38 -8.66
N ARG A 346 -5.94 -1.46 -9.44
CA ARG A 346 -4.70 -2.19 -9.69
C ARG A 346 -3.64 -1.31 -10.35
N ASP A 347 -3.99 -0.59 -11.40
CA ASP A 347 -3.08 0.36 -12.07
C ASP A 347 -2.64 1.47 -11.11
N THR A 348 -3.51 1.86 -10.19
CA THR A 348 -3.21 2.83 -9.14
C THR A 348 -2.20 2.27 -8.13
N VAL A 349 -2.31 1.00 -7.71
CA VAL A 349 -1.29 0.34 -6.87
C VAL A 349 0.07 0.36 -7.56
N GLN A 350 0.12 0.03 -8.86
CA GLN A 350 1.37 0.04 -9.62
C GLN A 350 1.96 1.46 -9.73
N SER A 351 1.11 2.47 -9.91
CA SER A 351 1.53 3.89 -9.92
C SER A 351 2.14 4.27 -8.56
N VAL A 352 1.48 3.92 -7.45
CA VAL A 352 1.97 4.19 -6.09
C VAL A 352 3.32 3.50 -5.83
N ASN A 353 3.50 2.24 -6.25
CA ASN A 353 4.78 1.54 -6.13
C ASN A 353 5.89 2.20 -6.95
N SER A 354 5.60 2.62 -8.19
CA SER A 354 6.59 3.29 -9.04
C SER A 354 7.00 4.64 -8.45
N ASP A 355 6.05 5.33 -7.83
CA ASP A 355 6.26 6.66 -7.28
C ASP A 355 7.01 6.60 -5.94
N TYR A 356 6.58 5.77 -4.99
CA TYR A 356 7.11 5.76 -3.62
C TYR A 356 8.09 4.62 -3.34
N GLY A 357 8.23 3.65 -4.24
CA GLY A 357 8.96 2.41 -3.97
C GLY A 357 10.41 2.66 -3.54
N PHE A 358 11.09 3.64 -4.15
CA PHE A 358 12.48 3.98 -3.83
C PHE A 358 12.61 4.70 -2.48
N GLN A 359 11.69 5.60 -2.18
CA GLN A 359 11.64 6.37 -0.94
C GLN A 359 11.33 5.45 0.24
N ILE A 360 10.38 4.53 0.06
CA ILE A 360 10.02 3.53 1.06
C ILE A 360 11.18 2.55 1.29
N LEU A 361 11.96 2.21 0.26
CA LEU A 361 13.17 1.38 0.40
C LEU A 361 14.21 2.05 1.33
N PHE A 362 14.55 3.32 1.08
CA PHE A 362 15.46 4.07 1.95
C PHE A 362 14.89 4.26 3.35
N GLU A 363 13.59 4.49 3.47
CA GLU A 363 12.93 4.70 4.75
C GLU A 363 12.95 3.44 5.62
N ILE A 364 12.66 2.27 5.05
CA ILE A 364 12.73 0.99 5.78
C ILE A 364 14.18 0.69 6.18
N SER A 365 15.13 0.99 5.30
CA SER A 365 16.56 0.82 5.58
C SER A 365 17.02 1.73 6.72
N TYR A 366 16.63 3.00 6.69
CA TYR A 366 16.90 3.98 7.75
C TYR A 366 16.29 3.53 9.08
N ALA A 367 15.01 3.14 9.09
CA ALA A 367 14.32 2.69 10.28
C ALA A 367 14.94 1.41 10.86
N PHE A 368 15.36 0.46 10.02
CA PHE A 368 16.03 -0.76 10.46
C PHE A 368 17.39 -0.48 11.11
N VAL A 369 18.25 0.31 10.44
CA VAL A 369 19.58 0.65 10.97
C VAL A 369 19.46 1.45 12.25
N SER A 370 18.54 2.42 12.29
CA SER A 370 18.25 3.21 13.48
C SER A 370 17.75 2.33 14.62
N PHE A 371 16.83 1.40 14.36
CA PHE A 371 16.33 0.47 15.37
C PHE A 371 17.46 -0.35 16.01
N VAL A 372 18.33 -0.97 15.20
CA VAL A 372 19.47 -1.76 15.69
C VAL A 372 20.43 -0.89 16.50
N MET A 373 20.78 0.28 15.97
CA MET A 373 21.73 1.21 16.60
C MET A 373 21.23 1.72 17.95
N PHE A 374 20.02 2.29 18.01
CA PHE A 374 19.47 2.85 19.25
C PHE A 374 19.16 1.76 20.28
N SER A 375 18.75 0.57 19.86
CA SER A 375 18.59 -0.57 20.78
C SER A 375 19.92 -0.97 21.41
N PHE A 376 20.98 -1.08 20.60
CA PHE A 376 22.32 -1.38 21.09
C PHE A 376 22.81 -0.32 22.08
N PHE A 377 22.62 0.97 21.79
CA PHE A 377 23.00 2.07 22.69
C PHE A 377 22.21 2.06 24.00
N ALA A 378 20.89 1.84 23.94
CA ALA A 378 20.04 1.72 25.12
C ALA A 378 20.49 0.58 26.06
N MET A 379 20.93 -0.55 25.52
CA MET A 379 21.47 -1.67 26.31
C MET A 379 22.90 -1.45 26.79
N GLY A 380 23.73 -0.75 26.00
CA GLY A 380 25.15 -0.53 26.27
C GLY A 380 25.47 0.61 27.26
N ALA A 381 24.50 1.47 27.56
CA ALA A 381 24.68 2.71 28.31
C ALA A 381 25.21 2.56 29.75
N LYS A 382 25.10 1.37 30.36
CA LYS A 382 25.65 1.11 31.71
C LYS A 382 27.14 0.74 31.72
N ASN A 383 27.68 0.29 30.58
CA ASN A 383 28.95 -0.44 30.53
C ASN A 383 30.05 0.24 29.71
N ASP A 384 29.84 1.47 29.22
CA ASP A 384 30.81 2.16 28.36
C ASP A 384 31.15 3.58 28.88
N PRO A 385 32.33 3.76 29.51
CA PRO A 385 32.76 5.06 30.01
C PRO A 385 33.04 6.08 28.88
N SER A 386 33.36 5.62 27.66
CA SER A 386 33.65 6.52 26.52
C SER A 386 32.41 7.25 26.00
N LEU A 387 31.22 6.63 26.15
CA LEU A 387 29.93 7.24 25.84
C LEU A 387 29.41 8.15 26.96
N ALA A 388 29.93 8.02 28.18
CA ALA A 388 29.57 8.87 29.31
C ALA A 388 30.31 10.22 29.27
N GLU A 389 31.53 10.28 28.72
CA GLU A 389 32.33 11.50 28.63
C GLU A 389 31.92 12.44 27.48
N CYS A 390 31.21 11.96 26.46
CA CYS A 390 30.86 12.78 25.30
C CYS A 390 29.58 13.62 25.47
N GLU A 391 28.72 13.35 26.45
CA GLU A 391 27.46 14.08 26.67
C GLU A 391 27.12 14.16 28.17
N GLU A 392 27.17 15.37 28.75
CA GLU A 392 26.84 15.71 30.15
C GLU A 392 25.33 15.60 30.48
N GLY A 393 24.65 14.57 29.99
CA GLY A 393 23.23 14.31 30.26
C GLY A 393 23.02 13.31 31.40
N SER A 394 21.86 13.39 32.09
CA SER A 394 21.43 12.32 33.00
C SER A 394 21.30 11.01 32.23
N SER A 395 22.15 10.02 32.56
CA SER A 395 22.24 8.71 31.88
C SER A 395 20.87 8.03 31.67
N CYS A 396 19.93 8.22 32.61
CA CYS A 396 18.58 7.67 32.50
C CYS A 396 17.75 8.28 31.36
N VAL A 397 17.84 9.60 31.18
CA VAL A 397 17.07 10.33 30.16
C VAL A 397 17.49 9.87 28.75
N ARG A 398 18.79 9.73 28.51
CA ARG A 398 19.34 9.26 27.23
C ARG A 398 18.86 7.85 26.87
N VAL A 399 18.92 6.91 27.82
CA VAL A 399 18.46 5.52 27.60
C VAL A 399 16.98 5.49 27.24
N ILE A 400 16.15 6.28 27.93
CA ILE A 400 14.73 6.38 27.63
C ILE A 400 14.51 6.94 26.23
N THR A 401 15.22 7.99 25.84
CA THR A 401 15.13 8.58 24.50
C THR A 401 15.53 7.60 23.40
N ASP A 402 16.66 6.92 23.54
CA ASP A 402 17.12 5.91 22.58
C ASP A 402 16.09 4.79 22.43
N PHE A 403 15.53 4.32 23.54
CA PHE A 403 14.46 3.32 23.54
C PHE A 403 13.19 3.82 22.86
N CYS A 404 12.78 5.07 23.12
CA CYS A 404 11.62 5.68 22.46
C CYS A 404 11.83 5.81 20.94
N ILE A 405 13.00 6.27 20.50
CA ILE A 405 13.33 6.38 19.07
C ILE A 405 13.35 5.00 18.42
N SER A 406 13.92 4.00 19.10
CA SER A 406 13.92 2.60 18.67
C SER A 406 12.48 2.07 18.46
N CYS A 407 11.59 2.30 19.43
CA CYS A 407 10.17 1.94 19.31
C CYS A 407 9.49 2.62 18.12
N VAL A 408 9.73 3.93 17.92
CA VAL A 408 9.17 4.67 16.78
C VAL A 408 9.63 4.07 15.45
N CYS A 409 10.90 3.66 15.34
CA CYS A 409 11.42 3.04 14.12
C CYS A 409 10.71 1.72 13.79
N ILE A 410 10.50 0.83 14.79
CA ILE A 410 9.72 -0.40 14.58
C ILE A 410 8.28 -0.09 14.19
N ILE A 411 7.62 0.81 14.93
CA ILE A 411 6.21 1.16 14.69
C ILE A 411 6.03 1.67 13.27
N LYS A 412 6.99 2.44 12.73
CA LYS A 412 6.97 2.90 11.34
C LYS A 412 7.03 1.74 10.35
N ILE A 413 7.98 0.81 10.50
CA ILE A 413 8.09 -0.37 9.63
C ILE A 413 6.80 -1.20 9.70
N LEU A 414 6.30 -1.46 10.91
CA LEU A 414 5.07 -2.22 11.14
C LEU A 414 3.85 -1.54 10.50
N THR A 415 3.72 -0.23 10.63
CA THR A 415 2.59 0.53 10.06
C THR A 415 2.61 0.45 8.53
N ILE A 416 3.77 0.61 7.90
CA ILE A 416 3.93 0.49 6.44
C ILE A 416 3.57 -0.94 6.00
N ALA A 417 4.20 -1.95 6.61
CA ALA A 417 4.01 -3.35 6.25
C ALA A 417 2.58 -3.85 6.49
N ALA A 418 1.98 -3.52 7.64
CA ALA A 418 0.62 -3.92 7.98
C ALA A 418 -0.42 -3.25 7.07
N SER A 419 -0.23 -1.97 6.72
CA SER A 419 -1.13 -1.26 5.81
C SER A 419 -1.09 -1.88 4.41
N CYS A 420 0.11 -2.17 3.90
CA CYS A 420 0.27 -2.82 2.59
C CYS A 420 -0.30 -4.24 2.60
N HIS A 421 -0.02 -5.03 3.65
CA HIS A 421 -0.58 -6.37 3.82
C HIS A 421 -2.11 -6.37 3.86
N ALA A 422 -2.71 -5.39 4.53
CA ALA A 422 -4.16 -5.25 4.58
C ALA A 422 -4.77 -5.04 3.18
N VAL A 423 -4.15 -4.21 2.33
CA VAL A 423 -4.62 -4.04 0.95
C VAL A 423 -4.42 -5.32 0.14
N SER A 424 -3.26 -5.97 0.25
CA SER A 424 -2.99 -7.24 -0.44
C SER A 424 -4.02 -8.32 -0.05
N SER A 425 -4.41 -8.38 1.22
CA SER A 425 -5.47 -9.29 1.70
C SER A 425 -6.83 -9.00 1.08
N GLU A 426 -7.19 -7.72 0.90
CA GLU A 426 -8.42 -7.33 0.19
C GLU A 426 -8.36 -7.73 -1.29
N ILE A 427 -7.24 -7.52 -1.96
CA ILE A 427 -7.04 -7.96 -3.36
C ILE A 427 -7.19 -9.48 -3.49
N SER A 428 -6.53 -10.26 -2.62
CA SER A 428 -6.67 -11.72 -2.62
C SER A 428 -8.11 -12.17 -2.34
N SER A 429 -8.83 -11.43 -1.49
CA SER A 429 -10.25 -11.69 -1.24
C SER A 429 -11.11 -11.46 -2.48
N THR A 430 -10.80 -10.46 -3.32
CA THR A 430 -11.48 -10.24 -4.61
C THR A 430 -11.41 -11.50 -5.48
N SER A 431 -10.22 -12.09 -5.62
CA SER A 431 -10.03 -13.32 -6.40
C SER A 431 -10.90 -14.47 -5.89
N ARG A 432 -10.90 -14.70 -4.57
CA ARG A 432 -11.73 -15.74 -3.95
C ARG A 432 -13.23 -15.51 -4.16
N ILE A 433 -13.71 -14.26 -4.06
CA ILE A 433 -15.12 -13.92 -4.27
C ILE A 433 -15.51 -14.14 -5.73
N VAL A 434 -14.67 -13.71 -6.69
CA VAL A 434 -14.93 -13.93 -8.12
C VAL A 434 -14.95 -15.42 -8.48
N GLN A 435 -14.08 -16.23 -7.88
CA GLN A 435 -14.12 -17.69 -8.04
C GLN A 435 -15.43 -18.29 -7.50
N LYS A 436 -15.90 -17.82 -6.33
CA LYS A 436 -17.23 -18.22 -5.81
C LYS A 436 -18.36 -17.81 -6.76
N LEU A 437 -18.27 -16.64 -7.38
CA LEU A 437 -19.25 -16.17 -8.37
C LEU A 437 -19.22 -16.96 -9.68
N LEU A 438 -18.14 -17.68 -10.00
CA LEU A 438 -18.05 -18.53 -11.19
C LEU A 438 -18.64 -19.93 -11.01
N SER A 439 -18.83 -20.38 -9.77
CA SER A 439 -19.35 -21.71 -9.43
C SER A 439 -20.85 -21.95 -9.72
N PRO A 440 -21.77 -20.96 -9.62
CA PRO A 440 -23.22 -21.19 -9.76
C PRO A 440 -23.67 -21.57 -11.18
N ARG A 441 -24.66 -22.46 -11.27
CA ARG A 441 -25.26 -22.96 -12.52
C ARG A 441 -26.22 -22.00 -13.24
N HIS A 442 -26.69 -20.95 -12.58
CA HIS A 442 -27.76 -20.07 -13.08
C HIS A 442 -27.27 -18.64 -13.36
N ILE A 443 -26.20 -18.51 -14.16
CA ILE A 443 -25.66 -17.22 -14.59
C ILE A 443 -25.91 -17.07 -16.10
N SER A 444 -26.30 -15.87 -16.55
CA SER A 444 -26.45 -15.60 -17.98
C SER A 444 -25.10 -15.81 -18.70
N ALA A 445 -25.14 -16.27 -19.95
CA ALA A 445 -23.91 -16.52 -20.72
C ALA A 445 -22.99 -15.29 -20.79
N ASP A 446 -23.58 -14.11 -20.93
CA ASP A 446 -22.86 -12.84 -20.96
C ASP A 446 -22.20 -12.50 -19.60
N ALA A 447 -22.91 -12.65 -18.47
CA ALA A 447 -22.36 -12.39 -17.13
C ALA A 447 -21.23 -13.38 -16.81
N LEU A 448 -21.40 -14.64 -17.23
CA LEU A 448 -20.39 -15.67 -17.11
C LEU A 448 -19.13 -15.30 -17.90
N SER A 449 -19.29 -14.82 -19.15
CA SER A 449 -18.16 -14.38 -19.97
C SER A 449 -17.38 -13.22 -19.32
N GLU A 450 -18.09 -12.26 -18.73
CA GLU A 450 -17.48 -11.13 -18.04
C GLU A 450 -16.76 -11.54 -16.75
N LEU A 451 -17.34 -12.48 -15.98
CA LEU A 451 -16.70 -13.06 -14.80
C LEU A 451 -15.47 -13.91 -15.15
N GLN A 452 -15.49 -14.65 -16.26
CA GLN A 452 -14.34 -15.41 -16.74
C GLN A 452 -13.19 -14.47 -17.11
N LEU A 453 -13.48 -13.39 -17.83
CA LEU A 453 -12.50 -12.33 -18.12
C LEU A 453 -11.98 -11.67 -16.84
N PHE A 454 -12.86 -11.42 -15.85
CA PHE A 454 -12.43 -10.86 -14.57
C PHE A 454 -11.52 -11.83 -13.80
N SER A 455 -11.87 -13.11 -13.73
CA SER A 455 -11.03 -14.15 -13.13
C SER A 455 -9.67 -14.23 -13.83
N GLN A 456 -9.65 -14.23 -15.16
CA GLN A 456 -8.40 -14.24 -15.93
C GLN A 456 -7.51 -13.03 -15.61
N GLN A 457 -8.10 -11.83 -15.44
CA GLN A 457 -7.37 -10.64 -15.01
C GLN A 457 -6.75 -10.81 -13.62
N LEU A 458 -7.50 -11.36 -12.66
CA LEU A 458 -7.03 -11.62 -11.31
C LEU A 458 -5.84 -12.60 -11.30
N TRP A 459 -5.93 -13.68 -12.08
CA TRP A 459 -4.85 -14.67 -12.20
C TRP A 459 -3.59 -14.12 -12.88
N SER A 460 -3.76 -13.29 -13.91
CA SER A 460 -2.65 -12.87 -14.74
C SER A 460 -1.64 -11.99 -14.02
N ASN A 461 -2.04 -11.29 -12.95
CA ASN A 461 -1.20 -10.21 -12.44
C ASN A 461 -1.66 -9.65 -11.07
N ASP A 462 -1.35 -10.34 -9.96
CA ASP A 462 -1.66 -9.85 -8.61
C ASP A 462 -0.86 -8.58 -8.26
N PRO A 463 -1.49 -7.42 -8.03
CA PRO A 463 -0.78 -6.23 -7.60
C PRO A 463 -0.19 -6.43 -6.20
N ARG A 464 1.14 -6.46 -6.10
CA ARG A 464 1.87 -6.54 -4.83
C ARG A 464 2.51 -5.19 -4.51
N PHE A 465 2.43 -4.76 -3.26
CA PHE A 465 3.21 -3.61 -2.79
C PHE A 465 4.67 -4.02 -2.66
N THR A 466 5.56 -3.29 -3.32
CA THR A 466 6.99 -3.59 -3.31
C THR A 466 7.81 -2.32 -3.08
N ALA A 467 8.93 -2.46 -2.37
CA ALA A 467 9.92 -1.41 -2.24
C ALA A 467 10.84 -1.44 -3.46
N PHE A 468 10.48 -0.71 -4.52
CA PHE A 468 11.26 -0.60 -5.76
C PHE A 468 11.62 -1.96 -6.40
N GLY A 469 10.75 -2.96 -6.23
CA GLY A 469 10.97 -4.34 -6.71
C GLY A 469 11.98 -5.17 -5.91
N PHE A 470 12.61 -4.64 -4.86
CA PHE A 470 13.58 -5.38 -4.04
C PHE A 470 12.92 -6.43 -3.14
N PHE A 471 11.85 -6.04 -2.45
CA PHE A 471 11.09 -6.92 -1.57
C PHE A 471 9.63 -6.47 -1.45
N GLU A 472 8.78 -7.42 -1.05
CA GLU A 472 7.36 -7.18 -0.81
C GLU A 472 7.11 -6.53 0.55
N LEU A 473 6.19 -5.57 0.58
CA LEU A 473 5.76 -4.86 1.78
C LEU A 473 4.60 -5.63 2.42
N ASN A 474 4.92 -6.64 3.22
CA ASN A 474 3.94 -7.47 3.93
C ASN A 474 4.41 -7.76 5.37
N LEU A 475 3.59 -8.46 6.16
CA LEU A 475 3.94 -8.78 7.55
C LEU A 475 5.16 -9.71 7.67
N ASN A 476 5.53 -10.47 6.63
CA ASN A 476 6.75 -11.29 6.64
C ASN A 476 8.01 -10.42 6.65
N LEU A 477 7.95 -9.20 6.11
CA LEU A 477 9.01 -8.21 6.25
C LEU A 477 9.25 -7.88 7.73
N CYS A 478 8.20 -7.69 8.52
CA CYS A 478 8.33 -7.41 9.96
C CYS A 478 9.01 -8.55 10.70
N CYS A 479 8.62 -9.80 10.42
CA CYS A 479 9.26 -10.98 11.00
C CYS A 479 10.75 -11.04 10.63
N SER A 480 11.09 -10.76 9.37
CA SER A 480 12.47 -10.76 8.87
C SER A 480 13.30 -9.64 9.51
N VAL A 481 12.74 -8.44 9.62
CA VAL A 481 13.36 -7.28 10.30
C VAL A 481 13.62 -7.58 11.77
N ALA A 482 12.62 -8.12 12.49
CA ALA A 482 12.75 -8.45 13.90
C ALA A 482 13.80 -9.53 14.15
N GLY A 483 13.78 -10.61 13.36
CA GLY A 483 14.77 -11.69 13.46
C GLY A 483 16.19 -11.19 13.18
N THR A 484 16.37 -10.48 12.05
CA THR A 484 17.69 -9.96 11.64
C THR A 484 18.23 -8.94 12.65
N ALA A 485 17.39 -8.01 13.12
CA ALA A 485 17.80 -7.04 14.11
C ALA A 485 18.20 -7.68 15.44
N THR A 486 17.44 -8.69 15.89
CA THR A 486 17.77 -9.46 17.10
C THR A 486 19.12 -10.15 16.95
N THR A 487 19.38 -10.80 15.81
CA THR A 487 20.68 -11.43 15.53
C THR A 487 21.81 -10.42 15.55
N TYR A 488 21.68 -9.26 14.88
CA TYR A 488 22.71 -8.22 14.91
C TYR A 488 22.95 -7.69 16.32
N ILE A 489 21.89 -7.43 17.07
CA ILE A 489 21.99 -6.97 18.46
C ILE A 489 22.75 -7.99 19.31
N VAL A 490 22.41 -9.28 19.24
CA VAL A 490 23.10 -10.34 20.00
C VAL A 490 24.56 -10.43 19.61
N VAL A 491 24.88 -10.40 18.32
CA VAL A 491 26.27 -10.43 17.83
C VAL A 491 27.05 -9.20 18.32
N LEU A 492 26.46 -8.00 18.25
CA LEU A 492 27.10 -6.78 18.76
C LEU A 492 27.32 -6.82 20.27
N LEU A 493 26.42 -7.44 21.03
CA LEU A 493 26.58 -7.65 22.47
C LEU A 493 27.68 -8.67 22.80
N GLN A 494 27.87 -9.70 21.95
CA GLN A 494 28.90 -10.73 22.14
C GLN A 494 30.31 -10.29 21.71
N LEU A 495 30.39 -9.42 20.70
CA LEU A 495 31.65 -8.88 20.16
C LEU A 495 32.12 -7.61 20.89
N LYS A 496 31.34 -7.13 21.86
CA LYS A 496 31.74 -6.11 22.83
C LYS A 496 32.56 -6.77 23.93
#